data_AF-A0A7X8KFA3-F1
#
_entry.id   AF-A0A7X8KFA3-F1
#
_cell.length_a   1.000
_cell.length_b   1.000
_cell.length_c   1.000
_cell.angle_alpha   90.00
_cell.angle_beta   90.00
_cell.angle_gamma   90.00
#
_symmetry.space_group_name_H-M   'P 1'
#
loop_
_entity.id
_entity.type
_entity.pdbx_description
1 polymer ?
#
loop_
_entity_poly.entity_id
_entity_poly.type
_entity_poly.pdbx_seq_one_letter_code
_entity_poly.pdbx_strand_id
1 'polypeptide(L)'
;MDSFIVSARKYRPTTFSAVVGQDNIVKTLKNAIINNHLAQAFLFTGPRGVGKTTCARILAKTINCTNISKDGEACNECNSCKSFNESASFNIHELDAASNNSVEDIRSLVEQVRVPPQDGKFKIYIIDEVHMLSQNAFNAFLKTLEEPPAYAKFILATTERHKIIPTILSRCQIYNFKRISADDIAKHLAHVAESENITAEQDALLIIAQKADGALRDALSIFDQMVTFSGKNITYRSVIENLNILDYDNYFQLTDNFIAGDYKNALITLNNIIYSGFDGQHIISGLSNHIRNLLISKENSTLEILEAGEQMAKRYTDQAKRSPERFLVSALDMLTNAEFNYRQSNIKGLFLENLILQLCFIISKIEDQDELKKKITTKKKAETPSDDNEIPQPIISKNTVENETKKDIPQPNKIRVTALFDELKKEHKKEHHHETFDQKRLIDAWGIYCSSIKTSKINLHTILVNSAIAKIEENKIEVIVDGPMKKAEIEAEKMDIVQSLRDILKNDDLDIVVKMVEKTNITDQHTLFANEKLNEVIRKYPSLSLFVETLKLNPEL
;
A
#
# COMPACT_ATOMS: atom_id res chain seq x y z
N MET A 1 -37.09 8.10 25.70
CA MET A 1 -36.10 8.42 24.66
C MET A 1 -35.32 7.16 24.43
N ASP A 2 -35.69 6.40 23.42
CA ASP A 2 -34.92 5.22 23.05
C ASP A 2 -33.58 5.68 22.46
N SER A 3 -32.49 5.04 22.88
CA SER A 3 -31.16 5.41 22.41
C SER A 3 -31.01 5.04 20.94
N PHE A 4 -30.59 5.99 20.11
CA PHE A 4 -30.28 5.71 18.72
C PHE A 4 -29.05 4.80 18.65
N ILE A 5 -29.29 3.52 18.36
CA ILE A 5 -28.24 2.50 18.20
C ILE A 5 -27.98 2.31 16.71
N VAL A 6 -26.82 2.80 16.27
CA VAL A 6 -26.23 2.59 14.93
C VAL A 6 -26.45 1.15 14.45
N SER A 7 -26.89 0.96 13.20
CA SER A 7 -27.22 -0.34 12.60
C SER A 7 -26.05 -1.32 12.66
N ALA A 8 -24.83 -0.82 12.51
CA ALA A 8 -23.58 -1.59 12.70
C ALA A 8 -23.43 -2.24 14.10
N ARG A 9 -24.22 -1.80 15.10
CA ARG A 9 -24.35 -2.42 16.43
C ARG A 9 -25.69 -3.16 16.60
N LYS A 10 -26.81 -2.61 16.08
CA LYS A 10 -28.15 -3.22 16.16
C LYS A 10 -28.23 -4.56 15.42
N TYR A 11 -27.71 -4.62 14.19
CA TYR A 11 -27.73 -5.81 13.33
C TYR A 11 -26.48 -6.70 13.47
N ARG A 12 -25.69 -6.55 14.54
CA ARG A 12 -24.47 -7.34 14.75
C ARG A 12 -24.83 -8.83 14.91
N PRO A 13 -24.39 -9.74 14.00
CA PRO A 13 -24.79 -11.15 14.02
C PRO A 13 -24.61 -11.84 15.38
N THR A 14 -25.66 -12.53 15.83
CA THR A 14 -25.70 -13.25 17.12
C THR A 14 -25.62 -14.77 16.97
N THR A 15 -25.81 -15.28 15.75
CA THR A 15 -25.73 -16.69 15.36
C THR A 15 -24.77 -16.85 14.17
N PHE A 16 -24.26 -18.06 13.96
CA PHE A 16 -23.41 -18.38 12.81
C PHE A 16 -24.15 -18.25 11.47
N SER A 17 -25.44 -18.58 11.45
CA SER A 17 -26.37 -18.44 10.32
C SER A 17 -26.52 -17.00 9.81
N ALA A 18 -26.29 -15.98 10.64
CA ALA A 18 -26.39 -14.56 10.26
C ALA A 18 -25.06 -13.92 9.79
N VAL A 19 -23.99 -14.71 9.61
CA VAL A 19 -22.67 -14.19 9.18
C VAL A 19 -22.55 -14.18 7.66
N VAL A 20 -22.59 -12.99 7.06
CA VAL A 20 -22.52 -12.79 5.60
C VAL A 20 -21.12 -13.11 5.03
N GLY A 21 -21.07 -13.88 3.94
CA GLY A 21 -19.87 -14.02 3.08
C GLY A 21 -18.71 -14.85 3.63
N GLN A 22 -18.86 -15.54 4.76
CA GLN A 22 -17.77 -16.31 5.42
C GLN A 22 -18.07 -17.81 5.57
N ASP A 23 -18.97 -18.35 4.75
CA ASP A 23 -19.42 -19.74 4.69
C ASP A 23 -18.39 -20.81 5.09
N ASN A 24 -17.22 -20.80 4.46
CA ASN A 24 -16.21 -21.84 4.67
C ASN A 24 -15.62 -21.80 6.08
N ILE A 25 -15.49 -20.61 6.67
CA ILE A 25 -15.06 -20.43 8.06
C ILE A 25 -16.17 -20.89 8.99
N VAL A 26 -17.42 -20.46 8.74
CA VAL A 26 -18.59 -20.83 9.54
C VAL A 26 -18.82 -22.34 9.56
N LYS A 27 -18.78 -23.00 8.40
CA LYS A 27 -18.88 -24.46 8.24
C LYS A 27 -17.75 -25.17 9.00
N THR A 28 -16.52 -24.67 8.92
CA THR A 28 -15.37 -25.26 9.65
C THR A 28 -15.51 -25.10 11.17
N LEU A 29 -15.96 -23.94 11.66
CA LEU A 29 -16.19 -23.70 13.09
C LEU A 29 -17.35 -24.54 13.64
N LYS A 30 -18.48 -24.63 12.92
CA LYS A 30 -19.59 -25.53 13.27
C LYS A 30 -19.13 -26.98 13.36
N ASN A 31 -18.37 -27.47 12.38
CA ASN A 31 -17.84 -28.83 12.39
C ASN A 31 -16.84 -29.07 13.54
N ALA A 32 -16.01 -28.09 13.89
CA ALA A 32 -15.10 -28.19 15.04
C ALA A 32 -15.85 -28.30 16.38
N ILE A 33 -16.96 -27.55 16.53
CA ILE A 33 -17.85 -27.60 17.70
C ILE A 33 -18.55 -28.96 17.79
N ILE A 34 -19.23 -29.38 16.71
CA ILE A 34 -20.01 -30.65 16.66
C ILE A 34 -19.11 -31.85 16.98
N ASN A 35 -17.89 -31.89 16.43
CA ASN A 35 -16.95 -32.99 16.67
C ASN A 35 -16.12 -32.82 17.97
N ASN A 36 -16.37 -31.79 18.79
CA ASN A 36 -15.56 -31.40 19.97
C ASN A 36 -14.05 -31.16 19.71
N HIS A 37 -13.62 -31.03 18.45
CA HIS A 37 -12.23 -30.80 18.07
C HIS A 37 -11.88 -29.30 18.14
N LEU A 38 -11.95 -28.73 19.35
CA LEU A 38 -11.69 -27.32 19.62
C LEU A 38 -10.23 -27.08 20.01
N ALA A 39 -9.47 -26.38 19.17
CA ALA A 39 -8.12 -25.89 19.48
C ALA A 39 -8.07 -25.08 20.80
N GLN A 40 -6.88 -24.92 21.38
CA GLN A 40 -6.68 -24.07 22.57
C GLN A 40 -6.58 -22.59 22.20
N ALA A 41 -5.98 -22.27 21.05
CA ALA A 41 -5.88 -20.91 20.52
C ALA A 41 -6.35 -20.82 19.06
N PHE A 42 -7.19 -19.84 18.77
CA PHE A 42 -7.71 -19.48 17.46
C PHE A 42 -7.13 -18.13 17.05
N LEU A 43 -6.72 -17.96 15.79
CA LEU A 43 -6.27 -16.68 15.24
C LEU A 43 -7.10 -16.30 14.01
N PHE A 44 -7.90 -15.24 14.13
CA PHE A 44 -8.77 -14.72 13.09
C PHE A 44 -8.06 -13.56 12.37
N THR A 45 -7.61 -13.79 11.14
CA THR A 45 -6.91 -12.79 10.30
C THR A 45 -7.82 -12.31 9.18
N GLY A 46 -7.69 -11.04 8.78
CA GLY A 46 -8.43 -10.49 7.63
C GLY A 46 -8.74 -9.00 7.82
N PRO A 47 -9.23 -8.30 6.79
CA PRO A 47 -9.42 -6.85 6.82
C PRO A 47 -10.38 -6.37 7.92
N ARG A 48 -10.48 -5.06 8.09
CA ARG A 48 -11.44 -4.44 9.03
C ARG A 48 -12.89 -4.72 8.57
N GLY A 49 -13.82 -4.72 9.51
CA GLY A 49 -15.26 -4.75 9.24
C GLY A 49 -15.86 -6.09 8.75
N VAL A 50 -15.06 -7.08 8.33
CA VAL A 50 -15.52 -8.42 7.85
C VAL A 50 -16.06 -9.36 8.95
N GLY A 51 -16.32 -8.87 10.15
CA GLY A 51 -16.98 -9.64 11.22
C GLY A 51 -16.08 -10.48 12.14
N LYS A 52 -14.74 -10.38 12.07
CA LYS A 52 -13.79 -11.16 12.92
C LYS A 52 -14.21 -11.26 14.40
N THR A 53 -14.32 -10.13 15.09
CA THR A 53 -14.71 -10.03 16.51
C THR A 53 -16.13 -10.56 16.76
N THR A 54 -17.04 -10.38 15.80
CA THR A 54 -18.40 -10.92 15.89
C THR A 54 -18.38 -12.45 15.84
N CYS A 55 -17.62 -13.05 14.92
CA CYS A 55 -17.42 -14.51 14.90
C CYS A 55 -16.71 -15.03 16.15
N ALA A 56 -15.79 -14.27 16.75
CA ALA A 56 -15.17 -14.62 18.03
C ALA A 56 -16.20 -14.65 19.17
N ARG A 57 -17.09 -13.65 19.22
CA ARG A 57 -18.21 -13.57 20.18
C ARG A 57 -19.24 -14.69 19.98
N ILE A 58 -19.59 -15.02 18.73
CA ILE A 58 -20.49 -16.16 18.43
C ILE A 58 -19.84 -17.48 18.84
N LEU A 59 -18.56 -17.70 18.51
CA LEU A 59 -17.81 -18.91 18.89
C LEU A 59 -17.75 -19.06 20.42
N ALA A 60 -17.41 -17.99 21.15
CA ALA A 60 -17.38 -18.00 22.62
C ALA A 60 -18.74 -18.35 23.23
N LYS A 61 -19.82 -17.75 22.70
CA LYS A 61 -21.21 -18.02 23.11
C LYS A 61 -21.63 -19.47 22.86
N THR A 62 -21.26 -20.06 21.72
CA THR A 62 -21.60 -21.45 21.40
C THR A 62 -20.78 -22.47 22.20
N ILE A 63 -19.49 -22.21 22.44
CA ILE A 63 -18.62 -23.09 23.26
C ILE A 63 -19.14 -23.25 24.70
N ASN A 64 -19.67 -22.17 25.29
CA ASN A 64 -20.27 -22.17 26.63
C ASN A 64 -21.80 -22.38 26.64
N CYS A 65 -22.41 -22.76 25.51
CA CYS A 65 -23.82 -23.08 25.46
C CYS A 65 -24.09 -24.48 26.05
N THR A 66 -25.06 -24.60 26.96
CA THR A 66 -25.43 -25.89 27.58
C THR A 66 -26.25 -26.79 26.68
N ASN A 67 -26.96 -26.22 25.70
CA ASN A 67 -27.82 -26.96 24.76
C ASN A 67 -27.52 -26.51 23.32
N ILE A 68 -26.58 -27.20 22.67
CA ILE A 68 -26.12 -26.89 21.30
C ILE A 68 -27.06 -27.57 20.30
N SER A 69 -27.56 -26.82 19.32
CA SER A 69 -28.38 -27.38 18.23
C SER A 69 -27.58 -28.36 17.36
N LYS A 70 -28.25 -29.28 16.67
CA LYS A 70 -27.62 -30.24 15.75
C LYS A 70 -26.76 -29.57 14.68
N ASP A 71 -27.11 -28.34 14.29
CA ASP A 71 -26.40 -27.52 13.30
C ASP A 71 -25.24 -26.69 13.89
N GLY A 72 -24.80 -26.97 15.13
CA GLY A 72 -23.68 -26.29 15.79
C GLY A 72 -23.98 -24.85 16.21
N GLU A 73 -25.23 -24.52 16.56
CA GLU A 73 -25.65 -23.18 16.98
C GLU A 73 -26.10 -23.14 18.45
N ALA A 74 -25.89 -21.98 19.10
CA ALA A 74 -26.29 -21.74 20.49
C ALA A 74 -27.80 -21.48 20.62
N CYS A 75 -28.47 -22.08 21.60
CA CYS A 75 -29.93 -21.99 21.77
C CYS A 75 -30.49 -20.61 22.14
N ASN A 76 -29.64 -19.61 22.45
CA ASN A 76 -29.99 -18.26 22.95
C ASN A 76 -30.77 -18.19 24.29
N GLU A 77 -31.49 -19.23 24.69
CA GLU A 77 -32.35 -19.26 25.87
C GLU A 77 -31.61 -19.57 27.19
N CYS A 78 -30.44 -20.21 27.11
CA CYS A 78 -29.67 -20.67 28.27
C CYS A 78 -29.16 -19.52 29.15
N ASN A 79 -28.92 -19.75 30.44
CA ASN A 79 -28.42 -18.71 31.35
C ASN A 79 -27.11 -18.10 30.83
N SER A 80 -26.13 -18.94 30.47
CA SER A 80 -24.86 -18.51 29.85
C SER A 80 -25.05 -17.72 28.55
N CYS A 81 -26.13 -18.01 27.81
CA CYS A 81 -26.51 -17.33 26.57
C CYS A 81 -27.06 -15.91 26.85
N LYS A 82 -27.90 -15.78 27.89
CA LYS A 82 -28.50 -14.52 28.35
C LYS A 82 -27.44 -13.61 29.00
N SER A 83 -26.68 -14.12 29.96
CA SER A 83 -25.59 -13.38 30.62
C SER A 83 -24.53 -12.89 29.62
N PHE A 84 -24.30 -13.60 28.51
CA PHE A 84 -23.44 -13.10 27.44
C PHE A 84 -24.07 -11.97 26.61
N ASN A 85 -25.36 -12.06 26.27
CA ASN A 85 -26.07 -10.96 25.59
C ASN A 85 -26.09 -9.69 26.46
N GLU A 86 -26.31 -9.85 27.77
CA GLU A 86 -26.30 -8.79 28.79
C GLU A 86 -24.89 -8.29 29.14
N SER A 87 -23.83 -8.91 28.60
CA SER A 87 -22.42 -8.61 28.88
C SER A 87 -22.00 -8.83 30.36
N ALA A 88 -22.77 -9.62 31.10
CA ALA A 88 -22.55 -10.01 32.50
C ALA A 88 -21.88 -11.40 32.66
N SER A 89 -21.23 -11.92 31.61
CA SER A 89 -20.62 -13.25 31.60
C SER A 89 -19.20 -13.25 32.20
N PHE A 90 -19.07 -13.71 33.45
CA PHE A 90 -17.78 -13.85 34.15
C PHE A 90 -16.77 -14.81 33.48
N ASN A 91 -17.20 -15.62 32.50
CA ASN A 91 -16.36 -16.63 31.86
C ASN A 91 -15.91 -16.24 30.44
N ILE A 92 -16.28 -15.04 29.94
CA ILE A 92 -15.87 -14.54 28.62
C ILE A 92 -15.28 -13.14 28.79
N HIS A 93 -13.96 -13.03 28.68
CA HIS A 93 -13.22 -11.78 28.77
C HIS A 93 -12.93 -11.25 27.36
N GLU A 94 -13.41 -10.04 27.04
CA GLU A 94 -13.14 -9.34 25.77
C GLU A 94 -12.18 -8.17 26.05
N LEU A 95 -10.95 -8.26 25.53
CA LEU A 95 -9.90 -7.27 25.68
C LEU A 95 -9.54 -6.68 24.32
N ASP A 96 -9.67 -5.37 24.18
CA ASP A 96 -9.14 -4.63 23.04
C ASP A 96 -7.66 -4.31 23.29
N ALA A 97 -6.77 -4.83 22.45
CA ALA A 97 -5.33 -4.61 22.54
C ALA A 97 -4.90 -3.22 22.06
N ALA A 98 -5.75 -2.48 21.32
CA ALA A 98 -5.48 -1.09 20.98
C ALA A 98 -5.65 -0.15 22.20
N SER A 99 -6.61 -0.46 23.08
CA SER A 99 -6.84 0.28 24.33
C SER A 99 -5.98 -0.20 25.50
N ASN A 100 -5.74 -1.51 25.62
CA ASN A 100 -5.04 -2.14 26.75
C ASN A 100 -3.74 -2.82 26.26
N ASN A 101 -2.75 -2.02 25.86
CA ASN A 101 -1.50 -2.50 25.25
C ASN A 101 -0.34 -2.73 26.24
N SER A 102 -0.57 -2.49 27.54
CA SER A 102 0.47 -2.54 28.56
C SER A 102 0.92 -3.98 28.86
N VAL A 103 2.09 -4.12 29.49
CA VAL A 103 2.59 -5.43 29.91
C VAL A 103 1.81 -5.91 31.15
N GLU A 104 1.33 -4.97 31.97
CA GLU A 104 0.60 -5.17 33.22
C GLU A 104 -0.81 -5.74 32.97
N ASP A 105 -1.52 -5.24 31.94
CA ASP A 105 -2.85 -5.76 31.56
C ASP A 105 -2.76 -7.25 31.17
N ILE A 106 -1.77 -7.58 30.32
CA ILE A 106 -1.55 -8.96 29.87
C ILE A 106 -0.99 -9.85 31.00
N ARG A 107 -0.18 -9.32 31.93
CA ARG A 107 0.21 -10.02 33.16
C ARG A 107 -1.01 -10.37 34.02
N SER A 108 -1.91 -9.40 34.26
CA SER A 108 -3.14 -9.65 35.02
C SER A 108 -4.05 -10.66 34.32
N LEU A 109 -4.18 -10.60 32.99
CA LEU A 109 -4.91 -11.60 32.20
C LEU A 109 -4.29 -13.00 32.36
N VAL A 110 -2.97 -13.13 32.30
CA VAL A 110 -2.24 -14.40 32.49
C VAL A 110 -2.39 -14.96 33.92
N GLU A 111 -2.47 -14.11 34.93
CA GLU A 111 -2.81 -14.54 36.30
C GLU A 111 -4.27 -15.00 36.39
N GLN A 112 -5.21 -14.26 35.80
CA GLN A 112 -6.63 -14.64 35.74
C GLN A 112 -6.87 -15.96 34.97
N VAL A 113 -6.04 -16.29 33.97
CA VAL A 113 -6.10 -17.57 33.23
C VAL A 113 -5.84 -18.78 34.15
N ARG A 114 -5.04 -18.62 35.21
CA ARG A 114 -4.72 -19.71 36.16
C ARG A 114 -5.89 -20.05 37.09
N VAL A 115 -6.91 -19.18 37.18
CA VAL A 115 -8.09 -19.36 38.01
C VAL A 115 -9.18 -20.08 37.19
N PRO A 116 -9.62 -21.29 37.60
CA PRO A 116 -10.65 -22.04 36.87
C PRO A 116 -11.99 -21.29 36.81
N PRO A 117 -12.84 -21.58 35.80
CA PRO A 117 -14.17 -20.98 35.68
C PRO A 117 -15.05 -21.37 36.89
N GLN A 118 -15.88 -20.43 37.34
CA GLN A 118 -16.85 -20.65 38.44
C GLN A 118 -18.19 -21.20 37.94
N ASP A 119 -18.48 -21.03 36.64
CA ASP A 119 -19.67 -21.52 35.94
C ASP A 119 -19.28 -21.88 34.49
N GLY A 120 -20.05 -22.75 33.82
CA GLY A 120 -19.76 -23.20 32.47
C GLY A 120 -18.56 -24.16 32.36
N LYS A 121 -18.15 -24.45 31.11
CA LYS A 121 -17.10 -25.45 30.80
C LYS A 121 -15.74 -24.84 30.45
N PHE A 122 -15.74 -23.66 29.83
CA PHE A 122 -14.53 -23.03 29.32
C PHE A 122 -14.46 -21.56 29.71
N LYS A 123 -13.25 -21.09 30.00
CA LYS A 123 -12.94 -19.67 30.23
C LYS A 123 -12.32 -19.11 28.96
N ILE A 124 -13.00 -18.14 28.35
CA ILE A 124 -12.72 -17.72 26.97
C ILE A 124 -12.19 -16.29 26.95
N TYR A 125 -11.06 -16.10 26.28
CA TYR A 125 -10.35 -14.83 26.18
C TYR A 125 -10.35 -14.38 24.72
N ILE A 126 -11.15 -13.36 24.41
CA ILE A 126 -11.19 -12.70 23.11
C ILE A 126 -10.23 -11.52 23.19
N ILE A 127 -9.18 -11.51 22.34
CA ILE A 127 -8.24 -10.39 22.23
C ILE A 127 -8.36 -9.81 20.82
N ASP A 128 -8.96 -8.63 20.69
CA ASP A 128 -9.12 -7.95 19.39
C ASP A 128 -7.93 -7.03 19.07
N GLU A 129 -7.68 -6.86 17.77
CA GLU A 129 -6.52 -6.22 17.16
C GLU A 129 -5.18 -6.52 17.87
N VAL A 130 -4.95 -7.80 18.18
CA VAL A 130 -3.82 -8.31 18.99
C VAL A 130 -2.43 -7.86 18.50
N HIS A 131 -2.29 -7.44 17.24
CA HIS A 131 -1.06 -6.86 16.70
C HIS A 131 -0.64 -5.52 17.33
N MET A 132 -1.51 -4.89 18.11
CA MET A 132 -1.27 -3.65 18.86
C MET A 132 -0.57 -3.88 20.20
N LEU A 133 -0.44 -5.13 20.66
CA LEU A 133 0.28 -5.46 21.90
C LEU A 133 1.78 -5.14 21.78
N SER A 134 2.35 -4.64 22.87
CA SER A 134 3.80 -4.46 22.99
C SER A 134 4.56 -5.79 22.92
N GLN A 135 5.80 -5.79 22.41
CA GLN A 135 6.64 -6.99 22.31
C GLN A 135 6.86 -7.67 23.67
N ASN A 136 6.95 -6.88 24.74
CA ASN A 136 7.06 -7.39 26.12
C ASN A 136 5.77 -8.09 26.58
N ALA A 137 4.60 -7.56 26.23
CA ALA A 137 3.31 -8.20 26.51
C ALA A 137 3.16 -9.52 25.70
N PHE A 138 3.53 -9.53 24.42
CA PHE A 138 3.59 -10.75 23.61
C PHE A 138 4.48 -11.84 24.24
N ASN A 139 5.67 -11.48 24.73
CA ASN A 139 6.59 -12.43 25.37
C ASN A 139 6.06 -12.96 26.71
N ALA A 140 5.29 -12.17 27.46
CA ALA A 140 4.57 -12.65 28.65
C ALA A 140 3.44 -13.63 28.27
N PHE A 141 2.73 -13.35 27.18
CA PHE A 141 1.60 -14.16 26.70
C PHE A 141 2.04 -15.50 26.10
N LEU A 142 3.20 -15.57 25.43
CA LEU A 142 3.74 -16.80 24.80
C LEU A 142 3.74 -18.01 25.73
N LYS A 143 4.21 -17.86 26.98
CA LYS A 143 4.24 -18.95 27.97
C LYS A 143 2.85 -19.55 28.25
N THR A 144 1.81 -18.74 28.12
CA THR A 144 0.41 -19.13 28.37
C THR A 144 -0.25 -19.73 27.11
N LEU A 145 0.28 -19.43 25.92
CA LEU A 145 -0.07 -20.10 24.67
C LEU A 145 0.69 -21.42 24.48
N GLU A 146 1.79 -21.64 25.20
CA GLU A 146 2.57 -22.89 25.20
C GLU A 146 1.97 -23.95 26.13
N GLU A 147 1.62 -23.57 27.35
CA GLU A 147 1.01 -24.46 28.36
C GLU A 147 -0.39 -23.97 28.81
N PRO A 148 -1.36 -23.76 27.89
CA PRO A 148 -2.70 -23.28 28.24
C PRO A 148 -3.48 -24.33 29.05
N PRO A 149 -4.13 -23.95 30.17
CA PRO A 149 -5.03 -24.84 30.91
C PRO A 149 -6.12 -25.45 30.01
N ALA A 150 -6.52 -26.70 30.26
CA ALA A 150 -7.49 -27.39 29.40
C ALA A 150 -8.87 -26.69 29.31
N TYR A 151 -9.24 -25.91 30.33
CA TYR A 151 -10.46 -25.09 30.36
C TYR A 151 -10.29 -23.71 29.70
N ALA A 152 -9.06 -23.25 29.41
CA ALA A 152 -8.79 -21.95 28.83
C ALA A 152 -8.84 -22.01 27.29
N LYS A 153 -9.49 -21.03 26.68
CA LYS A 153 -9.60 -20.89 25.21
C LYS A 153 -9.28 -19.45 24.79
N PHE A 154 -8.34 -19.29 23.87
CA PHE A 154 -7.94 -17.98 23.35
C PHE A 154 -8.48 -17.77 21.94
N ILE A 155 -9.10 -16.62 21.68
CA ILE A 155 -9.56 -16.21 20.35
C ILE A 155 -8.94 -14.85 20.04
N LEU A 156 -7.86 -14.87 19.27
CA LEU A 156 -7.09 -13.71 18.88
C LEU A 156 -7.64 -13.18 17.53
N ALA A 157 -7.86 -11.89 17.40
CA ALA A 157 -8.24 -11.28 16.13
C ALA A 157 -7.23 -10.20 15.71
N THR A 158 -6.94 -10.09 14.41
CA THR A 158 -6.07 -9.06 13.85
C THR A 158 -6.45 -8.67 12.42
N THR A 159 -6.36 -7.38 12.10
CA THR A 159 -6.28 -6.86 10.74
C THR A 159 -4.97 -7.25 10.06
N GLU A 160 -3.86 -7.21 10.79
CA GLU A 160 -2.52 -7.37 10.24
C GLU A 160 -1.87 -8.67 10.71
N ARG A 161 -1.86 -9.68 9.83
CA ARG A 161 -1.21 -10.98 10.09
C ARG A 161 0.32 -10.86 10.16
N HIS A 162 0.92 -9.96 9.38
CA HIS A 162 2.38 -9.87 9.22
C HIS A 162 3.10 -9.24 10.43
N LYS A 163 2.38 -8.47 11.26
CA LYS A 163 2.87 -7.95 12.55
C LYS A 163 2.91 -9.00 13.67
N ILE A 164 2.28 -10.17 13.48
CA ILE A 164 2.25 -11.24 14.49
C ILE A 164 3.50 -12.09 14.40
N ILE A 165 4.19 -12.26 15.52
CA ILE A 165 5.42 -13.07 15.62
C ILE A 165 5.15 -14.55 15.21
N PRO A 166 6.04 -15.18 14.42
CA PRO A 166 5.82 -16.55 13.92
C PRO A 166 5.58 -17.61 15.00
N THR A 167 6.11 -17.41 16.21
CA THR A 167 5.91 -18.29 17.37
C THR A 167 4.45 -18.38 17.82
N ILE A 168 3.66 -17.30 17.67
CA ILE A 168 2.21 -17.34 17.93
C ILE A 168 1.48 -17.99 16.74
N LEU A 169 1.90 -17.70 15.51
CA LEU A 169 1.32 -18.30 14.30
C LEU A 169 1.44 -19.84 14.29
N SER A 170 2.50 -20.40 14.87
CA SER A 170 2.68 -21.86 14.97
C SER A 170 1.91 -22.54 16.11
N ARG A 171 1.28 -21.76 17.01
CA ARG A 171 0.54 -22.23 18.20
C ARG A 171 -0.98 -21.99 18.10
N CYS A 172 -1.43 -21.25 17.08
CA CYS A 172 -2.84 -20.89 16.89
C CYS A 172 -3.41 -21.51 15.61
N GLN A 173 -4.67 -21.97 15.63
CA GLN A 173 -5.38 -22.36 14.42
C GLN A 173 -5.81 -21.10 13.65
N ILE A 174 -5.26 -20.90 12.45
CA ILE A 174 -5.44 -19.67 11.67
C ILE A 174 -6.67 -19.76 10.76
N TYR A 175 -7.59 -18.80 10.88
CA TYR A 175 -8.75 -18.62 10.02
C TYR A 175 -8.66 -17.29 9.29
N ASN A 176 -8.61 -17.32 7.95
CA ASN A 176 -8.41 -16.13 7.13
C ASN A 176 -9.72 -15.65 6.50
N PHE A 177 -10.32 -14.61 7.09
CA PHE A 177 -11.52 -13.95 6.65
C PHE A 177 -11.25 -13.18 5.34
N LYS A 178 -12.09 -13.42 4.34
CA LYS A 178 -12.03 -12.72 3.05
C LYS A 178 -12.81 -11.40 3.13
N ARG A 179 -12.57 -10.50 2.17
CA ARG A 179 -13.53 -9.42 1.87
C ARG A 179 -14.87 -10.03 1.47
N ILE A 180 -15.97 -9.40 1.88
CA ILE A 180 -17.32 -9.81 1.51
C ILE A 180 -17.62 -9.21 0.12
N SER A 181 -18.36 -9.92 -0.73
CA SER A 181 -18.75 -9.41 -2.06
C SER A 181 -19.63 -8.17 -1.94
N ALA A 182 -19.49 -7.21 -2.87
CA ALA A 182 -20.36 -6.05 -2.93
C ALA A 182 -21.85 -6.44 -3.10
N ASP A 183 -22.11 -7.51 -3.86
CA ASP A 183 -23.44 -8.09 -4.04
C ASP A 183 -24.02 -8.68 -2.73
N ASP A 184 -23.20 -9.38 -1.94
CA ASP A 184 -23.63 -9.92 -0.64
C ASP A 184 -23.86 -8.83 0.42
N ILE A 185 -23.05 -7.75 0.38
CA ILE A 185 -23.29 -6.56 1.20
C ILE A 185 -24.59 -5.87 0.76
N ALA A 186 -24.82 -5.67 -0.54
CA ALA A 186 -26.03 -5.03 -1.05
C ALA A 186 -27.31 -5.81 -0.67
N LYS A 187 -27.31 -7.14 -0.76
CA LYS A 187 -28.41 -8.00 -0.26
C LYS A 187 -28.65 -7.82 1.23
N HIS A 188 -27.59 -7.75 2.04
CA HIS A 188 -27.74 -7.55 3.48
C HIS A 188 -28.27 -6.15 3.83
N LEU A 189 -27.81 -5.11 3.12
CA LEU A 189 -28.33 -3.75 3.26
C LEU A 189 -29.80 -3.65 2.83
N ALA A 190 -30.22 -4.38 1.79
CA ALA A 190 -31.63 -4.44 1.38
C ALA A 190 -32.51 -5.03 2.50
N HIS A 191 -32.08 -6.15 3.12
CA HIS A 191 -32.79 -6.74 4.24
C HIS A 191 -32.84 -5.82 5.49
N VAL A 192 -31.77 -5.06 5.75
CA VAL A 192 -31.77 -4.04 6.80
C VAL A 192 -32.78 -2.93 6.48
N ALA A 193 -32.78 -2.42 5.24
CA ALA A 193 -33.73 -1.40 4.78
C ALA A 193 -35.19 -1.84 4.89
N GLU A 194 -35.51 -3.08 4.49
CA GLU A 194 -36.83 -3.70 4.70
C GLU A 194 -37.22 -3.67 6.19
N SER A 195 -36.33 -4.13 7.08
CA SER A 195 -36.62 -4.24 8.51
C SER A 195 -36.79 -2.88 9.21
N GLU A 196 -36.13 -1.83 8.75
CA GLU A 196 -36.29 -0.44 9.24
C GLU A 196 -37.43 0.33 8.53
N ASN A 197 -38.10 -0.30 7.56
CA ASN A 197 -39.16 0.31 6.72
C ASN A 197 -38.66 1.55 5.93
N ILE A 198 -37.55 1.36 5.22
CA ILE A 198 -36.82 2.36 4.41
C ILE A 198 -36.85 1.90 2.95
N THR A 199 -37.23 2.79 2.04
CA THR A 199 -37.17 2.51 0.60
C THR A 199 -35.77 2.85 0.09
N ALA A 200 -35.09 1.89 -0.55
CA ALA A 200 -33.75 2.05 -1.07
C ALA A 200 -33.64 1.45 -2.48
N GLU A 201 -33.00 2.17 -3.39
CA GLU A 201 -32.75 1.69 -4.75
C GLU A 201 -31.57 0.70 -4.77
N GLN A 202 -31.68 -0.41 -5.52
CA GLN A 202 -30.66 -1.47 -5.53
C GLN A 202 -29.28 -0.96 -5.98
N ASP A 203 -29.24 -0.07 -6.97
CA ASP A 203 -28.00 0.57 -7.44
C ASP A 203 -27.38 1.49 -6.38
N ALA A 204 -28.21 2.15 -5.57
CA ALA A 204 -27.76 2.98 -4.45
C ALA A 204 -27.12 2.12 -3.34
N LEU A 205 -27.71 0.96 -3.04
CA LEU A 205 -27.14 -0.02 -2.11
C LEU A 205 -25.83 -0.64 -2.64
N LEU A 206 -25.74 -0.88 -3.96
CA LEU A 206 -24.52 -1.39 -4.60
C LEU A 206 -23.38 -0.36 -4.52
N ILE A 207 -23.65 0.93 -4.70
CA ILE A 207 -22.64 2.00 -4.51
C ILE A 207 -22.15 2.05 -3.06
N ILE A 208 -23.04 1.94 -2.07
CA ILE A 208 -22.66 1.86 -0.65
C ILE A 208 -21.75 0.63 -0.40
N ALA A 209 -22.10 -0.52 -0.98
CA ALA A 209 -21.33 -1.75 -0.86
C ALA A 209 -19.93 -1.66 -1.51
N GLN A 210 -19.83 -1.03 -2.68
CA GLN A 210 -18.56 -0.77 -3.37
C GLN A 210 -17.67 0.20 -2.57
N LYS A 211 -18.24 1.31 -2.08
CA LYS A 211 -17.53 2.31 -1.25
C LYS A 211 -17.00 1.72 0.06
N ALA A 212 -17.63 0.67 0.58
CA ALA A 212 -17.22 -0.02 1.80
C ALA A 212 -16.09 -1.07 1.60
N ASP A 213 -15.60 -1.31 0.39
CA ASP A 213 -14.41 -2.12 0.09
C ASP A 213 -14.43 -3.54 0.73
N GLY A 214 -15.62 -4.14 0.82
CA GLY A 214 -15.88 -5.46 1.41
C GLY A 214 -16.03 -5.49 2.94
N ALA A 215 -16.08 -4.34 3.62
CA ALA A 215 -16.20 -4.20 5.07
C ALA A 215 -17.64 -3.89 5.52
N LEU A 216 -18.43 -4.93 5.85
CA LEU A 216 -19.85 -4.81 6.19
C LEU A 216 -20.16 -3.82 7.34
N ARG A 217 -19.29 -3.73 8.36
CA ARG A 217 -19.43 -2.73 9.45
C ARG A 217 -19.46 -1.31 8.91
N ASP A 218 -18.56 -0.99 7.98
CA ASP A 218 -18.38 0.35 7.47
C ASP A 218 -19.47 0.63 6.41
N ALA A 219 -19.95 -0.37 5.66
CA ALA A 219 -21.15 -0.30 4.82
C ALA A 219 -22.44 0.06 5.60
N LEU A 220 -22.68 -0.60 6.74
CA LEU A 220 -23.81 -0.29 7.63
C LEU A 220 -23.69 1.12 8.24
N SER A 221 -22.46 1.56 8.52
CA SER A 221 -22.20 2.91 9.07
C SER A 221 -22.46 4.00 8.02
N ILE A 222 -22.14 3.74 6.76
CA ILE A 222 -22.53 4.59 5.62
C ILE A 222 -24.05 4.60 5.47
N PHE A 223 -24.71 3.43 5.46
CA PHE A 223 -26.16 3.34 5.33
C PHE A 223 -26.89 4.21 6.37
N ASP A 224 -26.50 4.15 7.65
CA ASP A 224 -27.06 5.02 8.70
C ASP A 224 -26.87 6.53 8.43
N GLN A 225 -25.76 6.93 7.82
CA GLN A 225 -25.53 8.32 7.39
C GLN A 225 -26.49 8.72 6.27
N MET A 226 -26.74 7.82 5.30
CA MET A 226 -27.69 8.08 4.21
C MET A 226 -29.12 8.18 4.75
N VAL A 227 -29.52 7.33 5.69
CA VAL A 227 -30.83 7.42 6.38
C VAL A 227 -30.97 8.73 7.15
N THR A 228 -29.89 9.21 7.77
CA THR A 228 -29.88 10.48 8.50
C THR A 228 -30.00 11.70 7.57
N PHE A 229 -29.50 11.60 6.33
CA PHE A 229 -29.48 12.69 5.35
C PHE A 229 -30.71 12.69 4.42
N SER A 230 -31.05 11.54 3.83
CA SER A 230 -32.13 11.34 2.86
C SER A 230 -33.47 10.95 3.51
N GLY A 231 -33.47 10.66 4.81
CA GLY A 231 -34.64 10.14 5.52
C GLY A 231 -34.99 8.72 5.09
N LYS A 232 -36.25 8.47 4.74
CA LYS A 232 -36.77 7.13 4.42
C LYS A 232 -36.61 6.68 2.97
N ASN A 233 -36.03 7.52 2.10
CA ASN A 233 -35.93 7.27 0.66
C ASN A 233 -34.46 7.44 0.21
N ILE A 234 -33.74 6.32 0.10
CA ILE A 234 -32.34 6.28 -0.36
C ILE A 234 -32.32 6.10 -1.87
N THR A 235 -32.10 7.19 -2.60
CA THR A 235 -31.97 7.20 -4.06
C THR A 235 -30.51 7.26 -4.50
N TYR A 236 -30.23 6.78 -5.70
CA TYR A 236 -28.93 6.76 -6.37
C TYR A 236 -28.22 8.13 -6.33
N ARG A 237 -28.95 9.20 -6.66
CA ARG A 237 -28.43 10.58 -6.62
C ARG A 237 -28.06 11.04 -5.22
N SER A 238 -28.94 10.82 -4.23
CA SER A 238 -28.67 11.21 -2.85
C SER A 238 -27.47 10.44 -2.26
N VAL A 239 -27.26 9.19 -2.69
CA VAL A 239 -26.05 8.42 -2.34
C VAL A 239 -24.79 8.99 -2.97
N ILE A 240 -24.82 9.37 -4.24
CA ILE A 240 -23.70 9.99 -4.96
C ILE A 240 -23.29 11.34 -4.35
N GLU A 241 -24.28 12.22 -4.13
CA GLU A 241 -24.12 13.55 -3.52
C GLU A 241 -23.50 13.47 -2.12
N ASN A 242 -24.01 12.60 -1.25
CA ASN A 242 -23.55 12.53 0.15
C ASN A 242 -22.22 11.76 0.31
N LEU A 243 -21.97 10.69 -0.46
CA LEU A 243 -20.69 9.95 -0.41
C LEU A 243 -19.52 10.69 -1.08
N ASN A 244 -19.76 11.85 -1.70
CA ASN A 244 -18.85 12.51 -2.63
C ASN A 244 -18.24 11.48 -3.60
N ILE A 245 -19.13 10.73 -4.27
CA ILE A 245 -18.79 9.90 -5.42
C ILE A 245 -19.16 10.69 -6.66
N LEU A 246 -18.29 10.67 -7.67
CA LEU A 246 -18.58 11.37 -8.92
C LEU A 246 -19.51 10.53 -9.77
N ASP A 247 -20.63 11.11 -10.16
CA ASP A 247 -21.56 10.48 -11.10
C ASP A 247 -20.80 10.05 -12.36
N TYR A 248 -21.01 8.80 -12.76
CA TYR A 248 -20.40 8.22 -13.95
C TYR A 248 -20.67 9.07 -15.20
N ASP A 249 -21.82 9.77 -15.27
CA ASP A 249 -22.11 10.71 -16.36
C ASP A 249 -21.06 11.83 -16.51
N ASN A 250 -20.42 12.28 -15.43
CA ASN A 250 -19.32 13.24 -15.52
C ASN A 250 -18.07 12.62 -16.17
N TYR A 251 -17.75 11.36 -15.86
CA TYR A 251 -16.62 10.66 -16.47
C TYR A 251 -16.88 10.29 -17.93
N PHE A 252 -18.11 9.91 -18.28
CA PHE A 252 -18.54 9.73 -19.67
C PHE A 252 -18.39 11.04 -20.45
N GLN A 253 -18.89 12.17 -19.92
CA GLN A 253 -18.76 13.50 -20.55
C GLN A 253 -17.30 13.96 -20.68
N LEU A 254 -16.48 13.81 -19.64
CA LEU A 254 -15.06 14.14 -19.71
C LEU A 254 -14.36 13.32 -20.80
N THR A 255 -14.65 12.02 -20.88
CA THR A 255 -14.05 11.14 -21.88
C THR A 255 -14.50 11.47 -23.30
N ASP A 256 -15.79 11.78 -23.53
CA ASP A 256 -16.28 12.25 -24.83
C ASP A 256 -15.65 13.60 -25.21
N ASN A 257 -15.47 14.53 -24.26
CA ASN A 257 -14.75 15.80 -24.48
C ASN A 257 -13.27 15.57 -24.83
N PHE A 258 -12.58 14.62 -24.19
CA PHE A 258 -11.20 14.26 -24.53
C PHE A 258 -11.10 13.67 -25.95
N ILE A 259 -12.07 12.84 -26.35
CA ILE A 259 -12.14 12.24 -27.70
C ILE A 259 -12.41 13.32 -28.75
N ALA A 260 -13.22 14.33 -28.44
CA ALA A 260 -13.49 15.48 -29.29
C ALA A 260 -12.38 16.56 -29.29
N GLY A 261 -11.41 16.47 -28.37
CA GLY A 261 -10.38 17.50 -28.17
C GLY A 261 -10.90 18.81 -27.54
N ASP A 262 -12.12 18.83 -27.01
CA ASP A 262 -12.74 20.04 -26.45
C ASP A 262 -12.28 20.30 -25.01
N TYR A 263 -11.09 20.89 -24.90
CA TYR A 263 -10.53 21.33 -23.64
C TYR A 263 -11.39 22.36 -22.89
N LYS A 264 -12.27 23.10 -23.57
CA LYS A 264 -13.10 24.13 -22.92
C LYS A 264 -14.22 23.48 -22.13
N ASN A 265 -14.97 22.58 -22.77
CA ASN A 265 -16.01 21.82 -22.08
C ASN A 265 -15.41 20.86 -21.04
N ALA A 266 -14.24 20.26 -21.31
CA ALA A 266 -13.53 19.47 -20.30
C ALA A 266 -13.16 20.28 -19.03
N LEU A 267 -12.64 21.50 -19.18
CA LEU A 267 -12.31 22.37 -18.04
C LEU A 267 -13.57 22.92 -17.33
N ILE A 268 -14.67 23.16 -18.05
CA ILE A 268 -15.96 23.54 -17.43
C ILE A 268 -16.50 22.40 -16.58
N THR A 269 -16.54 21.16 -17.11
CA THR A 269 -16.94 19.98 -16.34
C THR A 269 -16.04 19.78 -15.12
N LEU A 270 -14.71 19.95 -15.28
CA LEU A 270 -13.76 19.89 -14.17
C LEU A 270 -14.07 20.92 -13.06
N ASN A 271 -14.34 22.16 -13.45
CA ASN A 271 -14.61 23.25 -12.50
C ASN A 271 -15.94 23.03 -11.76
N ASN A 272 -16.98 22.58 -12.47
CA ASN A 272 -18.26 22.20 -11.85
C ASN A 272 -18.06 21.12 -10.77
N ILE A 273 -17.24 20.11 -11.06
CA ILE A 273 -16.87 19.06 -10.10
C ILE A 273 -16.14 19.63 -8.88
N ILE A 274 -15.14 20.51 -9.07
CA ILE A 274 -14.41 21.13 -7.95
C ILE A 274 -15.35 21.99 -7.10
N TYR A 275 -16.24 22.79 -7.71
CA TYR A 275 -17.26 23.57 -7.01
C TYR A 275 -18.25 22.72 -6.20
N SER A 276 -18.51 21.49 -6.62
CA SER A 276 -19.32 20.53 -5.86
C SER A 276 -18.59 19.90 -4.66
N GLY A 277 -17.33 20.27 -4.39
CA GLY A 277 -16.60 19.90 -3.16
C GLY A 277 -15.65 18.70 -3.28
N PHE A 278 -15.41 18.19 -4.48
CA PHE A 278 -14.62 16.97 -4.71
C PHE A 278 -13.11 17.22 -4.68
N ASP A 279 -12.33 16.40 -3.94
CA ASP A 279 -10.85 16.40 -4.03
C ASP A 279 -10.40 15.85 -5.39
N GLY A 280 -9.43 16.52 -6.02
CA GLY A 280 -8.85 16.10 -7.30
C GLY A 280 -8.22 14.72 -7.27
N GLN A 281 -7.81 14.18 -6.12
CA GLN A 281 -7.35 12.80 -6.04
C GLN A 281 -8.48 11.80 -6.31
N HIS A 282 -9.73 12.10 -5.92
CA HIS A 282 -10.88 11.27 -6.27
C HIS A 282 -11.25 11.40 -7.75
N ILE A 283 -11.11 12.59 -8.33
CA ILE A 283 -11.29 12.83 -9.78
C ILE A 283 -10.31 11.97 -10.59
N ILE A 284 -9.01 12.00 -10.24
CA ILE A 284 -7.97 11.22 -10.91
C ILE A 284 -8.24 9.71 -10.76
N SER A 285 -8.45 9.22 -9.53
CA SER A 285 -8.62 7.79 -9.27
C SER A 285 -9.89 7.22 -9.90
N GLY A 286 -11.00 7.97 -9.88
CA GLY A 286 -12.23 7.57 -10.56
C GLY A 286 -12.11 7.58 -12.08
N LEU A 287 -11.40 8.55 -12.66
CA LEU A 287 -11.13 8.61 -14.10
C LEU A 287 -10.20 7.46 -14.55
N SER A 288 -9.19 7.10 -13.75
CA SER A 288 -8.36 5.90 -13.97
C SER A 288 -9.21 4.63 -14.04
N ASN A 289 -10.14 4.47 -13.09
CA ASN A 289 -11.06 3.33 -13.06
C ASN A 289 -12.04 3.34 -14.25
N HIS A 290 -12.53 4.51 -14.66
CA HIS A 290 -13.40 4.65 -15.83
C HIS A 290 -12.66 4.29 -17.13
N ILE A 291 -11.43 4.77 -17.35
CA ILE A 291 -10.62 4.43 -18.53
C ILE A 291 -10.20 2.95 -18.52
N ARG A 292 -9.86 2.38 -17.36
CA ARG A 292 -9.67 0.93 -17.19
C ARG A 292 -10.92 0.15 -17.62
N ASN A 293 -12.10 0.57 -17.17
CA ASN A 293 -13.36 -0.10 -17.49
C ASN A 293 -13.72 0.02 -18.98
N LEU A 294 -13.43 1.14 -19.63
CA LEU A 294 -13.54 1.30 -21.09
C LEU A 294 -12.60 0.38 -21.85
N LEU A 295 -11.35 0.21 -21.39
CA LEU A 295 -10.38 -0.71 -21.99
C LEU A 295 -10.86 -2.17 -21.87
N ILE A 296 -11.33 -2.57 -20.67
CA ILE A 296 -11.91 -3.89 -20.39
C ILE A 296 -13.19 -4.14 -21.20
N SER A 297 -13.95 -3.09 -21.55
CA SER A 297 -15.19 -3.19 -22.33
C SER A 297 -14.97 -3.25 -23.85
N LYS A 298 -13.73 -3.30 -24.34
CA LYS A 298 -13.44 -3.50 -25.77
C LYS A 298 -13.52 -4.94 -26.23
N GLU A 299 -13.14 -5.89 -25.39
CA GLU A 299 -13.23 -7.32 -25.71
C GLU A 299 -14.47 -7.93 -25.06
N ASN A 300 -15.27 -8.65 -25.84
CA ASN A 300 -16.44 -9.36 -25.30
C ASN A 300 -16.06 -10.46 -24.29
N SER A 301 -14.82 -10.97 -24.37
CA SER A 301 -14.22 -11.94 -23.44
C SER A 301 -13.97 -11.40 -22.03
N THR A 302 -13.82 -10.09 -21.86
CA THR A 302 -13.46 -9.48 -20.57
C THR A 302 -14.63 -8.81 -19.86
N LEU A 303 -15.85 -8.90 -20.40
CA LEU A 303 -17.06 -8.36 -19.79
C LEU A 303 -17.41 -9.02 -18.43
N GLU A 304 -17.01 -10.28 -18.21
CA GLU A 304 -17.16 -10.95 -16.90
C GLU A 304 -16.28 -10.34 -15.79
N ILE A 305 -15.30 -9.52 -16.14
CA ILE A 305 -14.40 -8.80 -15.21
C ILE A 305 -14.99 -7.43 -14.83
N LEU A 306 -16.09 -7.01 -15.45
CA LEU A 306 -16.71 -5.70 -15.24
C LEU A 306 -17.71 -5.76 -14.07
N GLU A 307 -17.32 -5.24 -12.91
CA GLU A 307 -18.16 -5.13 -11.70
C GLU A 307 -19.25 -4.03 -11.81
N ALA A 308 -20.02 -4.02 -12.91
CA ALA A 308 -21.05 -3.01 -13.21
C ALA A 308 -22.31 -3.65 -13.81
N GLY A 309 -23.49 -3.16 -13.39
CA GLY A 309 -24.78 -3.67 -13.86
C GLY A 309 -25.02 -3.48 -15.38
N GLU A 310 -25.90 -4.30 -15.96
CA GLU A 310 -26.07 -4.43 -17.42
C GLU A 310 -26.24 -3.11 -18.18
N GLN A 311 -26.94 -2.13 -17.60
CA GLN A 311 -27.17 -0.84 -18.25
C GLN A 311 -25.88 -0.02 -18.35
N MET A 312 -25.04 -0.06 -17.32
CA MET A 312 -23.73 0.58 -17.33
C MET A 312 -22.77 -0.15 -18.28
N ALA A 313 -22.75 -1.49 -18.25
CA ALA A 313 -21.96 -2.29 -19.17
C ALA A 313 -22.22 -1.92 -20.65
N LYS A 314 -23.50 -1.76 -21.03
CA LYS A 314 -23.90 -1.31 -22.38
C LYS A 314 -23.29 0.07 -22.71
N ARG A 315 -23.45 1.07 -21.83
CA ARG A 315 -22.87 2.43 -22.01
C ARG A 315 -21.33 2.40 -22.12
N TYR A 316 -20.65 1.60 -21.31
CA TYR A 316 -19.20 1.39 -21.42
C TYR A 316 -18.81 0.79 -22.78
N THR A 317 -19.50 -0.25 -23.27
CA THR A 317 -19.18 -0.82 -24.60
C THR A 317 -19.41 0.18 -25.75
N ASP A 318 -20.43 1.04 -25.67
CA ASP A 318 -20.73 2.01 -26.73
C ASP A 318 -19.75 3.19 -26.78
N GLN A 319 -19.26 3.67 -25.64
CA GLN A 319 -18.16 4.63 -25.62
C GLN A 319 -16.82 3.97 -26.00
N ALA A 320 -16.55 2.74 -25.52
CA ALA A 320 -15.32 2.01 -25.85
C ALA A 320 -15.13 1.79 -27.36
N LYS A 321 -16.22 1.62 -28.13
CA LYS A 321 -16.20 1.56 -29.61
C LYS A 321 -15.74 2.89 -30.26
N ARG A 322 -15.97 4.03 -29.61
CA ARG A 322 -15.57 5.37 -30.09
C ARG A 322 -14.13 5.72 -29.69
N SER A 323 -13.69 5.27 -28.52
CA SER A 323 -12.36 5.56 -27.96
C SER A 323 -11.24 4.84 -28.74
N PRO A 324 -10.19 5.54 -29.23
CA PRO A 324 -9.00 4.88 -29.77
C PRO A 324 -8.28 4.07 -28.67
N GLU A 325 -7.80 2.86 -28.99
CA GLU A 325 -7.14 2.00 -27.98
C GLU A 325 -5.82 2.61 -27.48
N ARG A 326 -5.01 3.14 -28.39
CA ARG A 326 -3.77 3.89 -28.06
C ARG A 326 -4.05 5.08 -27.14
N PHE A 327 -5.19 5.74 -27.28
CA PHE A 327 -5.62 6.82 -26.40
C PHE A 327 -5.91 6.29 -24.99
N LEU A 328 -6.73 5.24 -24.86
CA LEU A 328 -7.07 4.65 -23.56
C LEU A 328 -5.81 4.19 -22.79
N VAL A 329 -4.88 3.51 -23.47
CA VAL A 329 -3.62 3.06 -22.84
C VAL A 329 -2.73 4.25 -22.43
N SER A 330 -2.55 5.24 -23.31
CA SER A 330 -1.75 6.44 -22.99
C SER A 330 -2.38 7.28 -21.87
N ALA A 331 -3.71 7.40 -21.85
CA ALA A 331 -4.43 8.13 -20.81
C ALA A 331 -4.33 7.42 -19.45
N LEU A 332 -4.42 6.09 -19.41
CA LEU A 332 -4.31 5.31 -18.18
C LEU A 332 -2.89 5.42 -17.57
N ASP A 333 -1.85 5.37 -18.38
CA ASP A 333 -0.46 5.60 -17.93
C ASP A 333 -0.28 7.02 -17.39
N MET A 334 -0.72 8.05 -18.13
CA MET A 334 -0.64 9.44 -17.67
C MET A 334 -1.42 9.69 -16.38
N LEU A 335 -2.59 9.08 -16.20
CA LEU A 335 -3.38 9.15 -14.95
C LEU A 335 -2.72 8.42 -13.77
N THR A 336 -2.10 7.26 -14.01
CA THR A 336 -1.39 6.51 -12.98
C THR A 336 -0.18 7.30 -12.46
N ASN A 337 0.61 7.88 -13.37
CA ASN A 337 1.69 8.79 -13.02
C ASN A 337 1.17 10.08 -12.36
N ALA A 338 0.01 10.58 -12.78
CA ALA A 338 -0.60 11.76 -12.19
C ALA A 338 -1.06 11.55 -10.75
N GLU A 339 -1.57 10.36 -10.36
CA GLU A 339 -2.01 10.12 -8.99
C GLU A 339 -0.84 10.20 -7.98
N PHE A 340 0.34 9.71 -8.36
CA PHE A 340 1.55 9.80 -7.53
C PHE A 340 2.07 11.25 -7.41
N ASN A 341 2.06 11.99 -8.53
CA ASN A 341 2.54 13.37 -8.57
C ASN A 341 1.56 14.37 -7.94
N TYR A 342 0.24 14.11 -7.99
CA TYR A 342 -0.77 14.97 -7.36
C TYR A 342 -0.58 15.09 -5.84
N ARG A 343 -0.19 13.99 -5.18
CA ARG A 343 0.10 13.96 -3.73
C ARG A 343 1.33 14.78 -3.33
N GLN A 344 2.24 15.03 -4.27
CA GLN A 344 3.45 15.84 -4.07
C GLN A 344 3.32 17.29 -4.58
N SER A 345 2.23 17.62 -5.28
CA SER A 345 2.04 18.96 -5.84
C SER A 345 1.57 19.96 -4.78
N ASN A 346 2.35 21.02 -4.60
CA ASN A 346 1.97 22.18 -3.79
C ASN A 346 0.77 22.96 -4.38
N ILE A 347 0.49 22.82 -5.68
CA ILE A 347 -0.61 23.52 -6.38
C ILE A 347 -1.50 22.49 -7.06
N LYS A 348 -2.41 21.91 -6.27
CA LYS A 348 -3.35 20.86 -6.69
C LYS A 348 -4.25 21.24 -7.88
N GLY A 349 -4.77 22.48 -7.92
CA GLY A 349 -5.68 22.94 -8.98
C GLY A 349 -5.04 22.97 -10.36
N LEU A 350 -3.98 23.77 -10.51
CA LEU A 350 -3.20 23.89 -11.75
C LEU A 350 -2.68 22.55 -12.28
N PHE A 351 -2.30 21.63 -11.38
CA PHE A 351 -1.90 20.28 -11.76
C PHE A 351 -3.03 19.51 -12.45
N LEU A 352 -4.25 19.61 -11.91
CA LEU A 352 -5.44 18.92 -12.43
C LEU A 352 -5.92 19.51 -13.77
N GLU A 353 -5.87 20.84 -13.91
CA GLU A 353 -6.13 21.54 -15.17
C GLU A 353 -5.12 21.13 -16.26
N ASN A 354 -3.83 21.10 -15.93
CA ASN A 354 -2.76 20.68 -16.83
C ASN A 354 -2.91 19.20 -17.24
N LEU A 355 -3.31 18.32 -16.32
CA LEU A 355 -3.62 16.92 -16.61
C LEU A 355 -4.77 16.78 -17.63
N ILE A 356 -5.87 17.52 -17.42
CA ILE A 356 -7.02 17.55 -18.35
C ILE A 356 -6.64 18.10 -19.73
N LEU A 357 -5.85 19.18 -19.78
CA LEU A 357 -5.31 19.72 -21.03
C LEU A 357 -4.43 18.69 -21.75
N GLN A 358 -3.53 18.02 -21.01
CA GLN A 358 -2.66 16.99 -21.57
C GLN A 358 -3.45 15.82 -22.16
N LEU A 359 -4.49 15.35 -21.46
CA LEU A 359 -5.41 14.29 -21.94
C LEU A 359 -6.10 14.68 -23.25
N CYS A 360 -6.63 15.90 -23.36
CA CYS A 360 -7.24 16.41 -24.60
C CYS A 360 -6.26 16.40 -25.77
N PHE A 361 -4.99 16.75 -25.54
CA PHE A 361 -3.96 16.80 -26.59
C PHE A 361 -3.26 15.46 -26.88
N ILE A 362 -3.67 14.33 -26.25
CA ILE A 362 -3.11 13.00 -26.59
C ILE A 362 -3.43 12.65 -28.05
N ILE A 363 -4.67 12.87 -28.51
CA ILE A 363 -5.11 12.42 -29.84
C ILE A 363 -4.36 13.17 -30.94
N SER A 364 -4.29 14.50 -30.86
CA SER A 364 -3.53 15.31 -31.82
C SER A 364 -2.05 14.91 -31.88
N LYS A 365 -1.41 14.62 -30.74
CA LYS A 365 -0.02 14.13 -30.70
C LYS A 365 0.15 12.76 -31.37
N ILE A 366 -0.83 11.88 -31.29
CA ILE A 366 -0.81 10.57 -31.98
C ILE A 366 -0.96 10.77 -33.49
N GLU A 367 -1.85 11.68 -33.92
CA GLU A 367 -2.06 12.03 -35.33
C GLU A 367 -0.82 12.69 -35.94
N ASP A 368 -0.19 13.65 -35.25
CA ASP A 368 1.07 14.28 -35.64
C ASP A 368 2.20 13.24 -35.84
N GLN A 369 2.29 12.24 -34.96
CA GLN A 369 3.33 11.20 -35.09
C GLN A 369 3.09 10.25 -36.27
N ASP A 370 1.84 9.88 -36.56
CA ASP A 370 1.54 9.05 -37.73
C ASP A 370 1.54 9.85 -39.04
N GLU A 371 1.30 11.17 -39.00
CA GLU A 371 1.63 12.14 -40.07
C GLU A 371 3.14 12.21 -40.34
N LEU A 372 3.99 12.33 -39.31
CA LEU A 372 5.45 12.35 -39.47
C LEU A 372 5.95 11.05 -40.10
N LYS A 373 5.48 9.88 -39.64
CA LYS A 373 5.83 8.57 -40.22
C LYS A 373 5.40 8.46 -41.69
N LYS A 374 4.23 9.00 -42.07
CA LYS A 374 3.80 9.11 -43.47
C LYS A 374 4.71 10.02 -44.29
N LYS A 375 5.07 11.21 -43.78
CA LYS A 375 5.97 12.17 -44.45
C LYS A 375 7.40 11.63 -44.63
N ILE A 376 7.89 10.82 -43.70
CA ILE A 376 9.19 10.13 -43.81
C ILE A 376 9.14 9.01 -44.86
N THR A 377 8.02 8.28 -44.98
CA THR A 377 7.87 7.20 -45.97
C THR A 377 7.59 7.71 -47.39
N THR A 378 6.92 8.86 -47.57
CA THR A 378 6.75 9.46 -48.91
C THR A 378 8.04 10.09 -49.45
N LYS A 379 8.87 10.74 -48.62
CA LYS A 379 10.15 11.30 -49.06
C LYS A 379 11.13 10.26 -49.63
N LYS A 380 11.05 8.99 -49.21
CA LYS A 380 11.89 7.90 -49.74
C LYS A 380 11.48 7.35 -51.13
N LYS A 381 10.51 7.96 -51.82
CA LYS A 381 10.04 7.53 -53.16
C LYS A 381 10.26 8.54 -54.30
N ALA A 382 10.96 9.66 -54.04
CA ALA A 382 11.04 10.77 -54.99
C ALA A 382 12.37 10.88 -55.78
N GLU A 383 13.42 10.15 -55.40
CA GLU A 383 14.77 10.29 -55.98
C GLU A 383 15.40 8.93 -56.33
N THR A 384 15.23 8.50 -57.58
CA THR A 384 16.13 7.56 -58.29
C THR A 384 15.92 7.65 -59.81
N PRO A 385 16.86 8.25 -60.56
CA PRO A 385 17.05 7.97 -61.98
C PRO A 385 17.69 6.57 -62.18
N SER A 386 17.62 6.04 -63.39
CA SER A 386 18.32 4.83 -63.82
C SER A 386 19.73 5.15 -64.36
N ASP A 387 20.65 4.18 -64.32
CA ASP A 387 21.14 3.50 -65.54
C ASP A 387 22.23 2.45 -65.21
N ASP A 388 22.04 1.26 -65.79
CA ASP A 388 22.90 0.09 -66.07
C ASP A 388 24.35 -0.04 -65.55
N ASN A 389 24.69 -1.26 -65.09
CA ASN A 389 25.43 -2.23 -65.94
C ASN A 389 25.42 -3.69 -65.38
N GLU A 390 25.08 -4.64 -66.26
CA GLU A 390 25.44 -6.08 -66.38
C GLU A 390 25.77 -6.93 -65.12
N ILE A 391 24.96 -7.93 -64.70
CA ILE A 391 24.82 -9.36 -65.20
C ILE A 391 25.87 -10.32 -64.56
N PRO A 392 25.58 -11.61 -64.24
CA PRO A 392 24.43 -12.47 -64.64
C PRO A 392 23.58 -13.12 -63.50
N GLN A 393 22.46 -13.74 -63.92
CA GLN A 393 21.62 -14.72 -63.19
C GLN A 393 22.11 -16.16 -63.54
N PRO A 394 21.35 -17.29 -63.37
CA PRO A 394 20.11 -17.62 -62.63
C PRO A 394 20.39 -18.74 -61.56
N ILE A 395 19.54 -19.66 -61.06
CA ILE A 395 18.19 -20.19 -61.37
C ILE A 395 17.47 -20.54 -60.04
N ILE A 396 16.13 -20.52 -60.01
CA ILE A 396 15.31 -21.11 -58.92
C ILE A 396 14.74 -22.47 -59.38
N SER A 397 14.91 -23.51 -58.56
CA SER A 397 14.23 -24.81 -58.73
C SER A 397 13.48 -25.20 -57.46
N LYS A 398 12.25 -25.70 -57.60
CA LYS A 398 11.40 -26.21 -56.49
C LYS A 398 11.28 -27.73 -56.58
N ASN A 399 11.08 -28.41 -55.44
CA ASN A 399 10.01 -29.41 -55.16
C ASN A 399 10.41 -30.50 -54.14
N THR A 400 9.96 -30.31 -52.89
CA THR A 400 8.98 -31.14 -52.14
C THR A 400 8.98 -32.70 -52.15
N VAL A 401 8.50 -33.20 -51.00
CA VAL A 401 7.82 -34.48 -50.62
C VAL A 401 8.67 -35.69 -50.14
N GLU A 402 8.10 -36.38 -49.14
CA GLU A 402 8.39 -37.70 -48.52
C GLU A 402 9.62 -37.75 -47.57
N ASN A 403 9.48 -38.02 -46.25
CA ASN A 403 8.97 -39.20 -45.51
C ASN A 403 9.93 -40.41 -45.61
N GLU A 404 10.28 -41.17 -44.55
CA GLU A 404 9.69 -41.29 -43.20
C GLU A 404 10.67 -41.87 -42.14
N THR A 405 10.26 -41.84 -40.86
CA THR A 405 10.72 -42.61 -39.68
C THR A 405 12.02 -42.26 -38.89
N LYS A 406 11.83 -42.10 -37.56
CA LYS A 406 12.70 -42.47 -36.41
C LYS A 406 14.07 -41.74 -36.29
N LYS A 407 14.50 -41.22 -35.13
CA LYS A 407 14.30 -41.72 -33.75
C LYS A 407 14.65 -40.68 -32.67
N ASP A 408 14.11 -40.88 -31.45
CA ASP A 408 14.59 -40.41 -30.13
C ASP A 408 14.68 -38.88 -29.79
N ILE A 409 14.55 -38.56 -28.49
CA ILE A 409 14.32 -37.20 -27.95
C ILE A 409 15.51 -36.69 -27.12
N PRO A 410 16.03 -35.48 -27.40
CA PRO A 410 16.79 -34.67 -26.45
C PRO A 410 16.01 -33.42 -25.97
N GLN A 411 16.35 -32.90 -24.80
CA GLN A 411 15.72 -31.70 -24.21
C GLN A 411 16.17 -30.39 -24.90
N PRO A 412 15.31 -29.35 -25.00
CA PRO A 412 15.68 -28.07 -25.59
C PRO A 412 16.65 -27.27 -24.69
N ASN A 413 17.83 -26.96 -25.24
CA ASN A 413 18.84 -26.15 -24.56
C ASN A 413 18.54 -24.65 -24.65
N LYS A 414 18.97 -23.87 -23.65
CA LYS A 414 18.75 -22.41 -23.60
C LYS A 414 19.55 -21.67 -24.68
N ILE A 415 18.89 -20.80 -25.44
CA ILE A 415 19.53 -19.92 -26.43
C ILE A 415 20.40 -18.88 -25.70
N ARG A 416 21.60 -18.63 -26.24
CA ARG A 416 22.68 -17.89 -25.58
C ARG A 416 22.71 -16.44 -26.07
N VAL A 417 22.22 -15.50 -25.27
CA VAL A 417 22.04 -14.06 -25.61
C VAL A 417 23.37 -13.30 -25.78
N THR A 418 24.52 -13.95 -25.57
CA THR A 418 25.84 -13.30 -25.51
C THR A 418 26.27 -12.60 -26.81
N ALA A 419 25.81 -13.04 -27.98
CA ALA A 419 26.26 -12.47 -29.26
C ALA A 419 25.79 -11.01 -29.51
N LEU A 420 24.64 -10.60 -28.96
CA LEU A 420 24.07 -9.27 -29.20
C LEU A 420 24.75 -8.15 -28.39
N PHE A 421 25.49 -8.50 -27.33
CA PHE A 421 26.13 -7.53 -26.43
C PHE A 421 27.50 -7.02 -26.91
N ASP A 422 28.13 -7.68 -27.89
CA ASP A 422 29.46 -7.30 -28.37
C ASP A 422 29.43 -6.35 -29.58
N GLU A 423 28.28 -6.21 -30.26
CA GLU A 423 28.09 -5.20 -31.31
C GLU A 423 27.78 -3.81 -30.71
N LEU A 424 26.93 -3.74 -29.68
CA LEU A 424 26.56 -2.50 -28.97
C LEU A 424 27.72 -1.85 -28.17
N LYS A 425 28.89 -2.50 -28.05
CA LYS A 425 30.06 -1.99 -27.33
C LYS A 425 31.03 -1.17 -28.17
N LYS A 426 30.83 -1.05 -29.49
CA LYS A 426 31.86 -0.49 -30.39
C LYS A 426 31.92 1.04 -30.50
N GLU A 427 30.92 1.79 -30.01
CA GLU A 427 30.85 3.25 -30.21
C GLU A 427 31.41 4.12 -29.08
N HIS A 428 31.86 3.56 -27.96
CA HIS A 428 32.53 4.33 -26.89
C HIS A 428 33.90 3.77 -26.48
N LYS A 429 34.92 4.07 -27.28
CA LYS A 429 36.30 4.13 -26.79
C LYS A 429 36.49 5.42 -25.98
N LYS A 430 36.33 5.36 -24.66
CA LYS A 430 37.11 6.24 -23.77
C LYS A 430 38.51 5.65 -23.59
N GLU A 431 39.52 6.50 -23.47
CA GLU A 431 40.87 6.07 -23.12
C GLU A 431 40.92 5.79 -21.62
N HIS A 432 41.34 4.58 -21.21
CA HIS A 432 41.55 4.27 -19.80
C HIS A 432 42.77 5.04 -19.29
N HIS A 433 42.55 5.95 -18.35
CA HIS A 433 43.60 6.66 -17.65
C HIS A 433 43.84 6.01 -16.28
N HIS A 434 45.11 5.72 -15.97
CA HIS A 434 45.57 5.24 -14.67
C HIS A 434 46.66 6.20 -14.14
N GLU A 435 46.32 7.47 -13.93
CA GLU A 435 47.25 8.39 -13.22
C GLU A 435 47.31 8.03 -11.73
N THR A 436 48.51 7.79 -11.21
CA THR A 436 48.77 7.73 -9.76
C THR A 436 48.70 9.14 -9.18
N PHE A 437 47.87 9.37 -8.17
CA PHE A 437 47.62 10.69 -7.60
C PHE A 437 48.08 10.79 -6.13
N ASP A 438 48.71 11.91 -5.78
CA ASP A 438 49.09 12.21 -4.40
C ASP A 438 47.89 12.61 -3.53
N GLN A 439 48.00 12.36 -2.22
CA GLN A 439 46.99 12.74 -1.22
C GLN A 439 46.63 14.24 -1.26
N LYS A 440 47.56 15.13 -1.66
CA LYS A 440 47.28 16.56 -1.85
C LYS A 440 46.33 16.80 -3.03
N ARG A 441 46.60 16.19 -4.19
CA ARG A 441 45.79 16.30 -5.42
C ARG A 441 44.38 15.75 -5.20
N LEU A 442 44.22 14.74 -4.34
CA LEU A 442 42.91 14.26 -3.88
C LEU A 442 42.15 15.30 -3.03
N ILE A 443 42.81 15.96 -2.08
CA ILE A 443 42.19 17.00 -1.23
C ILE A 443 41.75 18.19 -2.09
N ASP A 444 42.58 18.62 -3.04
CA ASP A 444 42.25 19.71 -3.98
C ASP A 444 41.05 19.33 -4.87
N ALA A 445 41.02 18.11 -5.42
CA ALA A 445 39.88 17.60 -6.19
C ALA A 445 38.58 17.53 -5.35
N TRP A 446 38.66 17.09 -4.08
CA TRP A 446 37.53 17.06 -3.16
C TRP A 446 37.02 18.47 -2.83
N GLY A 447 37.91 19.45 -2.67
CA GLY A 447 37.56 20.85 -2.47
C GLY A 447 36.84 21.47 -3.68
N ILE A 448 37.29 21.14 -4.91
CA ILE A 448 36.63 21.52 -6.16
C ILE A 448 35.22 20.91 -6.25
N TYR A 449 35.09 19.60 -5.94
CA TYR A 449 33.82 18.90 -5.97
C TYR A 449 32.81 19.42 -4.92
N CYS A 450 33.26 19.65 -3.67
CA CYS A 450 32.42 20.32 -2.68
C CYS A 450 31.95 21.69 -3.17
N SER A 451 32.84 22.47 -3.78
CA SER A 451 32.52 23.82 -4.29
C SER A 451 31.46 23.82 -5.40
N SER A 452 31.39 22.78 -6.24
CA SER A 452 30.37 22.68 -7.30
C SER A 452 28.98 22.25 -6.78
N ILE A 453 28.92 21.47 -5.71
CA ILE A 453 27.64 21.02 -5.09
C ILE A 453 26.95 22.11 -4.26
N LYS A 454 27.68 23.15 -3.87
CA LYS A 454 27.23 24.20 -2.93
C LYS A 454 25.91 24.89 -3.32
N THR A 455 25.56 24.91 -4.61
CA THR A 455 24.31 25.47 -5.14
C THR A 455 23.20 24.45 -5.39
N SER A 456 23.50 23.14 -5.40
CA SER A 456 22.56 22.08 -5.78
C SER A 456 22.12 21.18 -4.62
N LYS A 457 23.03 20.77 -3.73
CA LYS A 457 22.71 19.87 -2.59
C LYS A 457 23.41 20.34 -1.30
N ILE A 458 22.86 21.37 -0.66
CA ILE A 458 23.42 22.07 0.52
C ILE A 458 23.71 21.11 1.70
N ASN A 459 22.86 20.11 1.93
CA ASN A 459 23.07 19.12 2.98
C ASN A 459 24.34 18.28 2.73
N LEU A 460 24.49 17.73 1.52
CA LEU A 460 25.67 16.96 1.14
C LEU A 460 26.94 17.81 1.19
N HIS A 461 26.92 19.04 0.68
CA HIS A 461 28.04 19.99 0.85
C HIS A 461 28.44 20.12 2.33
N THR A 462 27.45 20.29 3.22
CA THR A 462 27.69 20.45 4.66
C THR A 462 28.23 19.17 5.31
N ILE A 463 27.90 17.99 4.78
CA ILE A 463 28.44 16.71 5.25
C ILE A 463 29.87 16.47 4.71
N LEU A 464 30.09 16.65 3.40
CA LEU A 464 31.36 16.41 2.70
C LEU A 464 32.49 17.36 3.12
N VAL A 465 32.14 18.57 3.58
CA VAL A 465 33.09 19.53 4.18
C VAL A 465 33.45 19.16 5.63
N ASN A 466 32.58 18.44 6.35
CA ASN A 466 32.81 18.00 7.73
C ASN A 466 33.32 16.54 7.84
N SER A 467 33.35 15.78 6.76
CA SER A 467 33.90 14.43 6.72
C SER A 467 35.42 14.43 6.53
N ALA A 468 36.15 13.66 7.33
CA ALA A 468 37.60 13.55 7.20
C ALA A 468 38.00 12.45 6.20
N ILE A 469 38.89 12.77 5.25
CA ILE A 469 39.48 11.80 4.33
C ILE A 469 40.67 11.14 5.04
N ALA A 470 40.58 9.83 5.27
CA ALA A 470 41.52 9.08 6.08
C ALA A 470 42.35 8.11 5.24
N LYS A 471 43.42 8.65 4.62
CA LYS A 471 44.43 7.89 3.85
C LYS A 471 43.93 7.34 2.50
N ILE A 472 44.87 6.80 1.74
CA ILE A 472 44.68 6.12 0.45
C ILE A 472 45.44 4.78 0.56
N GLU A 473 44.78 3.67 0.25
CA GLU A 473 45.42 2.37 0.07
C GLU A 473 44.85 1.72 -1.21
N GLU A 474 45.73 1.40 -2.18
CA GLU A 474 45.40 0.75 -3.46
C GLU A 474 44.14 1.31 -4.19
N ASN A 475 44.20 2.60 -4.57
CA ASN A 475 43.13 3.37 -5.23
C ASN A 475 41.79 3.49 -4.49
N LYS A 476 41.70 3.04 -3.23
CA LYS A 476 40.52 3.24 -2.37
C LYS A 476 40.68 4.48 -1.50
N ILE A 477 39.64 5.31 -1.47
CA ILE A 477 39.53 6.49 -0.61
C ILE A 477 38.67 6.12 0.61
N GLU A 478 39.20 6.27 1.82
CA GLU A 478 38.39 6.08 3.04
C GLU A 478 37.86 7.42 3.56
N VAL A 479 36.54 7.51 3.74
CA VAL A 479 35.85 8.71 4.24
C VAL A 479 35.24 8.41 5.60
N ILE A 480 35.63 9.19 6.62
CA ILE A 480 35.13 9.05 7.99
C ILE A 480 33.94 9.97 8.23
N VAL A 481 32.86 9.41 8.78
CA VAL A 481 31.57 10.09 8.92
C VAL A 481 30.95 9.90 10.31
N ASP A 482 30.64 11.03 10.97
CA ASP A 482 29.93 11.11 12.26
C ASP A 482 28.42 10.79 12.10
N GLY A 483 28.06 9.50 12.09
CA GLY A 483 26.70 8.98 12.33
C GLY A 483 25.99 8.32 11.13
N PRO A 484 25.03 7.41 11.39
CA PRO A 484 24.44 6.51 10.38
C PRO A 484 23.66 7.23 9.27
N MET A 485 22.89 8.28 9.58
CA MET A 485 22.13 9.02 8.57
C MET A 485 23.02 9.66 7.50
N LYS A 486 24.14 10.29 7.92
CA LYS A 486 25.11 10.89 7.00
C LYS A 486 25.81 9.82 6.13
N LYS A 487 26.06 8.63 6.68
CA LYS A 487 26.60 7.49 5.92
C LYS A 487 25.62 7.07 4.82
N ALA A 488 24.33 6.96 5.13
CA ALA A 488 23.30 6.60 4.15
C ALA A 488 23.15 7.65 3.03
N GLU A 489 23.21 8.94 3.34
CA GLU A 489 23.19 10.01 2.32
C GLU A 489 24.41 9.94 1.39
N ILE A 490 25.62 9.69 1.91
CA ILE A 490 26.83 9.52 1.07
C ILE A 490 26.76 8.21 0.25
N GLU A 491 26.23 7.12 0.81
CA GLU A 491 26.12 5.85 0.09
C GLU A 491 25.08 5.90 -1.04
N ALA A 492 23.98 6.65 -0.88
CA ALA A 492 23.00 6.90 -1.94
C ALA A 492 23.58 7.70 -3.12
N GLU A 493 24.48 8.65 -2.82
CA GLU A 493 25.06 9.59 -3.79
C GLU A 493 26.44 9.14 -4.31
N LYS A 494 26.96 7.99 -3.82
CA LYS A 494 28.32 7.49 -4.10
C LYS A 494 28.67 7.45 -5.58
N MET A 495 27.71 7.13 -6.46
CA MET A 495 27.97 7.02 -7.90
C MET A 495 28.34 8.37 -8.53
N ASP A 496 27.60 9.44 -8.20
CA ASP A 496 27.86 10.80 -8.70
C ASP A 496 29.18 11.35 -8.15
N ILE A 497 29.50 11.05 -6.88
CA ILE A 497 30.77 11.42 -6.22
C ILE A 497 31.94 10.73 -6.92
N VAL A 498 31.87 9.40 -7.10
CA VAL A 498 32.92 8.61 -7.76
C VAL A 498 33.11 9.05 -9.21
N GLN A 499 32.04 9.23 -9.97
CA GLN A 499 32.15 9.63 -11.38
C GLN A 499 32.78 11.02 -11.53
N SER A 500 32.38 11.98 -10.70
CA SER A 500 32.97 13.33 -10.69
C SER A 500 34.46 13.30 -10.34
N LEU A 501 34.87 12.49 -9.37
CA LEU A 501 36.27 12.33 -8.99
C LEU A 501 37.09 11.58 -10.05
N ARG A 502 36.50 10.63 -10.78
CA ARG A 502 37.16 9.95 -11.92
C ARG A 502 37.46 10.93 -13.06
N ASP A 503 36.50 11.77 -13.44
CA ASP A 503 36.70 12.78 -14.49
C ASP A 503 37.73 13.86 -14.07
N ILE A 504 37.84 14.19 -12.77
CA ILE A 504 38.84 15.16 -12.25
C ILE A 504 40.24 14.54 -12.08
N LEU A 505 40.35 13.33 -11.53
CA LEU A 505 41.63 12.68 -11.19
C LEU A 505 42.20 11.78 -12.30
N LYS A 506 41.44 11.51 -13.37
CA LYS A 506 41.84 10.64 -14.49
C LYS A 506 42.35 9.27 -14.04
N ASN A 507 41.55 8.61 -13.20
CA ASN A 507 41.83 7.27 -12.70
C ASN A 507 40.53 6.47 -12.58
N ASP A 508 40.30 5.53 -13.51
CA ASP A 508 39.06 4.74 -13.59
C ASP A 508 38.88 3.73 -12.44
N ASP A 509 39.95 3.39 -11.72
CA ASP A 509 39.94 2.37 -10.65
C ASP A 509 39.47 2.92 -9.28
N LEU A 510 39.15 4.21 -9.21
CA LEU A 510 38.73 4.89 -7.97
C LEU A 510 37.45 4.29 -7.36
N ASP A 511 37.53 3.91 -6.08
CA ASP A 511 36.39 3.53 -5.25
C ASP A 511 36.44 4.21 -3.86
N ILE A 512 35.27 4.41 -3.24
CA ILE A 512 35.12 5.11 -1.96
C ILE A 512 34.53 4.17 -0.91
N VAL A 513 35.20 4.05 0.23
CA VAL A 513 34.78 3.26 1.39
C VAL A 513 34.41 4.20 2.55
N VAL A 514 33.13 4.21 2.93
CA VAL A 514 32.65 5.08 4.02
C VAL A 514 32.72 4.33 5.35
N LYS A 515 33.67 4.71 6.22
CA LYS A 515 33.82 4.14 7.56
C LYS A 515 33.13 5.01 8.61
N MET A 516 32.42 4.36 9.53
CA MET A 516 31.89 5.01 10.72
C MET A 516 32.94 4.95 11.83
N VAL A 517 33.14 6.06 12.55
CA VAL A 517 33.76 6.03 13.87
C VAL A 517 32.64 6.01 14.90
N GLU A 518 32.47 4.88 15.57
CA GLU A 518 31.69 4.85 16.80
C GLU A 518 32.46 5.65 17.86
N LYS A 519 31.86 6.73 18.37
CA LYS A 519 32.35 7.34 19.61
C LYS A 519 32.08 6.33 20.72
N THR A 520 33.14 5.76 21.27
CA THR A 520 33.06 4.77 22.35
C THR A 520 32.19 5.30 23.48
N ASN A 521 31.21 4.49 23.88
CA ASN A 521 30.29 4.86 24.96
C ASN A 521 31.05 5.04 26.27
N ILE A 522 31.30 6.29 26.66
CA ILE A 522 31.62 6.61 28.06
C ILE A 522 30.29 6.49 28.81
N THR A 523 30.02 5.28 29.28
CA THR A 523 29.02 5.00 30.28
C THR A 523 29.49 5.58 31.62
N ASP A 524 29.15 6.84 31.87
CA ASP A 524 28.98 7.38 33.22
C ASP A 524 28.16 8.68 33.14
N GLN A 525 26.84 8.57 33.34
CA GLN A 525 25.96 9.74 33.52
C GLN A 525 26.05 10.27 34.95
N HIS A 526 27.26 10.69 35.36
CA HIS A 526 27.37 11.61 36.48
C HIS A 526 26.95 13.01 36.02
N THR A 527 26.03 13.62 36.76
CA THR A 527 25.52 14.97 36.50
C THR A 527 26.58 16.01 36.86
N LEU A 528 27.47 16.30 35.91
CA LEU A 528 28.46 17.38 36.01
C LEU A 528 27.75 18.73 36.23
N PHE A 529 28.20 19.47 37.24
CA PHE A 529 27.58 20.74 37.64
C PHE A 529 27.94 21.86 36.66
N ALA A 530 27.12 22.91 36.60
CA ALA A 530 27.26 23.97 35.58
C ALA A 530 28.67 24.63 35.57
N ASN A 531 29.29 24.74 36.75
CA ASN A 531 30.65 25.23 36.97
C ASN A 531 31.71 24.47 36.16
N GLU A 532 31.54 23.16 35.96
CA GLU A 532 32.52 22.31 35.26
C GLU A 532 32.47 22.55 33.75
N LYS A 533 31.27 22.70 33.18
CA LYS A 533 31.08 23.11 31.78
C LYS A 533 31.67 24.49 31.51
N LEU A 534 31.48 25.45 32.41
CA LEU A 534 32.05 26.79 32.26
C LEU A 534 33.58 26.76 32.22
N ASN A 535 34.20 25.93 33.06
CA ASN A 535 35.65 25.74 33.08
C ASN A 535 36.20 25.07 31.80
N GLU A 536 35.49 24.12 31.19
CA GLU A 536 35.87 23.58 29.87
C GLU A 536 35.76 24.63 28.76
N VAL A 537 34.70 25.45 28.77
CA VAL A 537 34.52 26.53 27.78
C VAL A 537 35.61 27.60 27.93
N ILE A 538 35.97 27.99 29.15
CA ILE A 538 37.09 28.92 29.41
C ILE A 538 38.43 28.34 28.96
N ARG A 539 38.70 27.04 29.18
CA ARG A 539 39.89 26.36 28.65
C ARG A 539 39.96 26.40 27.11
N LYS A 540 38.81 26.35 26.44
CA LYS A 540 38.71 26.39 24.97
C LYS A 540 38.76 27.80 24.39
N TYR A 541 38.35 28.82 25.17
CA TYR A 541 38.32 30.22 24.79
C TYR A 541 38.79 31.12 25.95
N PRO A 542 40.12 31.34 26.11
CA PRO A 542 40.68 32.03 27.28
C PRO A 542 40.22 33.47 27.51
N SER A 543 39.61 34.13 26.52
CA SER A 543 39.04 35.48 26.65
C SER A 543 37.73 35.53 27.45
N LEU A 544 37.06 34.39 27.68
CA LEU A 544 35.78 34.34 28.40
C LEU A 544 35.93 34.48 29.93
N SER A 545 37.07 34.13 30.53
CA SER A 545 37.31 34.32 31.97
C SER A 545 37.20 35.80 32.36
N LEU A 546 37.87 36.67 31.61
CA LEU A 546 37.89 38.11 31.81
C LEU A 546 36.49 38.73 31.66
N PHE A 547 35.63 38.12 30.82
CA PHE A 547 34.23 38.51 30.64
C PHE A 547 33.35 38.10 31.84
N VAL A 548 33.54 36.89 32.37
CA VAL A 548 32.85 36.39 33.58
C VAL A 548 33.22 37.21 34.81
N GLU A 549 34.52 37.49 35.02
CA GLU A 549 35.00 38.34 36.13
C GLU A 549 34.45 39.77 36.06
N THR A 550 34.46 40.38 34.86
CA THR A 550 33.98 41.75 34.65
C THR A 550 32.46 41.89 34.91
N LEU A 551 31.66 40.87 34.57
CA LEU A 551 30.20 40.92 34.68
C LEU A 551 29.64 40.25 35.94
N LYS A 552 30.47 39.56 36.75
CA LYS A 552 30.06 38.82 37.96
C LYS A 552 28.88 37.86 37.73
N LEU A 553 28.89 37.16 36.60
CA LEU A 553 27.84 36.21 36.25
C LEU A 553 27.91 34.97 37.15
N ASN A 554 26.81 34.70 37.87
CA ASN A 554 26.70 33.51 38.71
C ASN A 554 26.49 32.26 37.82
N PRO A 555 27.31 31.21 37.97
CA PRO A 555 27.36 30.08 37.02
C PRO A 555 26.24 29.04 37.15
N GLU A 556 25.21 29.26 37.97
CA GLU A 556 24.10 28.33 38.24
C GLU A 556 22.74 28.78 37.65
N LEU A 557 22.76 29.69 36.66
CA LEU A 557 21.59 30.25 35.96
C LEU A 557 21.57 29.88 34.47
#